data_AF-W1XU59-F1
#
_entry.id   AF-W1XU59-F1
#
_cell.length_a   1.000
_cell.length_b   1.000
_cell.length_c   1.000
_cell.angle_alpha   90.00
_cell.angle_beta   90.00
_cell.angle_gamma   90.00
#
_symmetry.space_group_name_H-M   'P 1'
#
loop_
_entity.id
_entity.type
_entity.pdbx_description
1 polymer ?
#
loop_
_entity_poly.entity_id
_entity_poly.type
_entity_poly.pdbx_seq_one_letter_code
_entity_poly.pdbx_strand_id
1 'polypeptide(L)' 'DPLYLGVRKNRITGDAYNKFIETFVRHVESKFPKLYLHWEDFGRDHATEILKVYRPQIATFNDDVQG' A
#
# COMPACT_ATOMS: atom_id res chain seq x y z
N ASP A 1 -13.42 -13.14 17.62
CA ASP A 1 -14.67 -13.36 16.87
C ASP A 1 -14.59 -14.65 16.04
N PRO A 2 -15.47 -15.65 16.28
CA PRO A 2 -15.58 -16.85 15.46
C PRO A 2 -15.91 -16.58 13.97
N LEU A 3 -16.63 -15.51 13.64
CA LEU A 3 -17.03 -15.17 12.27
C LEU A 3 -15.98 -14.37 11.48
N TYR A 4 -14.84 -14.04 12.10
CA TYR A 4 -13.78 -13.28 11.44
C TYR A 4 -13.14 -14.08 10.28
N LEU A 5 -13.27 -13.55 9.06
CA LEU A 5 -12.77 -14.15 7.82
C LEU A 5 -11.32 -13.79 7.49
N GLY A 6 -10.76 -12.79 8.17
CA GLY A 6 -9.40 -12.33 7.94
C GLY A 6 -8.33 -13.22 8.56
N VAL A 7 -7.07 -12.81 8.41
CA VAL A 7 -5.93 -13.55 8.98
C VAL A 7 -5.89 -13.37 10.49
N ARG A 8 -5.96 -14.47 11.25
CA ARG A 8 -5.94 -14.48 12.72
C ARG A 8 -4.52 -14.34 13.28
N LYS A 9 -3.87 -13.22 12.98
CA LYS A 9 -2.54 -12.86 13.49
C LYS A 9 -2.40 -11.35 13.64
N ASN A 10 -1.42 -10.91 14.42
CA ASN A 10 -1.07 -9.50 14.51
C ASN A 10 -0.59 -8.95 13.16
N ARG A 11 -0.80 -7.66 12.94
CA ARG A 11 -0.32 -6.97 11.74
C ARG A 11 1.21 -7.07 11.68
N ILE A 12 1.73 -7.34 10.49
CA ILE A 12 3.16 -7.17 10.23
C ILE A 12 3.48 -5.68 10.16
N THR A 13 4.68 -5.30 10.59
CA THR A 13 5.15 -3.92 10.62
C THR A 13 6.61 -3.86 10.15
N GLY A 14 7.15 -2.65 10.02
CA GLY A 14 8.54 -2.42 9.62
C GLY A 14 8.87 -3.01 8.25
N ASP A 15 10.07 -3.55 8.10
CA ASP A 15 10.60 -4.01 6.81
C ASP A 15 9.76 -5.09 6.15
N ALA A 16 9.15 -5.98 6.95
CA ALA A 16 8.28 -7.04 6.42
C ALA A 16 7.04 -6.44 5.73
N TYR A 17 6.47 -5.38 6.30
CA TYR A 17 5.35 -4.65 5.70
C TYR A 17 5.79 -3.90 4.44
N ASN A 18 6.90 -3.17 4.51
CA ASN A 18 7.41 -2.38 3.39
C ASN A 18 7.76 -3.26 2.18
N LYS A 19 8.41 -4.40 2.42
CA LYS A 19 8.73 -5.38 1.38
C LYS A 19 7.49 -5.99 0.73
N PHE A 20 6.43 -6.19 1.51
CA PHE A 20 5.15 -6.66 0.98
C PHE A 20 4.54 -5.63 0.01
N ILE A 21 4.49 -4.36 0.41
CA ILE A 21 3.99 -3.27 -0.45
C ILE A 21 4.84 -3.16 -1.73
N GLU A 22 6.16 -3.17 -1.62
CA GLU A 22 7.06 -3.11 -2.78
C GLU A 22 6.83 -4.28 -3.74
N THR A 23 6.70 -5.49 -3.19
CA THR A 23 6.41 -6.67 -4.00
C THR A 23 5.09 -6.50 -4.75
N PHE A 24 4.05 -6.01 -4.07
CA PHE A 24 2.76 -5.74 -4.70
C PHE A 24 2.90 -4.73 -5.85
N VAL A 25 3.48 -3.55 -5.60
CA VAL A 25 3.64 -2.48 -6.60
C VAL A 25 4.39 -2.99 -7.84
N ARG A 26 5.55 -3.62 -7.64
CA ARG A 26 6.35 -4.18 -8.75
C ARG A 26 5.56 -5.18 -9.60
N HIS A 27 4.75 -6.04 -8.96
CA HIS A 27 3.95 -7.02 -9.69
C HIS A 27 2.85 -6.35 -10.50
N VAL A 28 2.09 -5.42 -9.90
CA VAL A 28 0.99 -4.77 -10.64
C VAL A 28 1.51 -3.91 -11.79
N GLU A 29 2.61 -3.18 -11.61
CA GLU A 29 3.22 -2.41 -12.70
C GLU A 29 3.71 -3.28 -13.85
N SER A 30 4.29 -4.44 -13.54
CA SER A 30 4.73 -5.39 -14.58
C SER A 30 3.57 -5.94 -15.41
N LYS A 31 2.38 -6.03 -14.82
CA LYS A 31 1.18 -6.57 -15.48
C LYS A 31 0.37 -5.50 -16.19
N PHE A 32 0.36 -4.27 -15.67
CA PHE A 32 -0.44 -3.17 -16.17
C PHE A 32 0.45 -1.93 -16.37
N PRO A 33 1.11 -1.82 -17.54
CA PRO A 33 1.93 -0.66 -17.83
C PRO A 33 1.12 0.64 -17.75
N LYS A 34 1.68 1.68 -17.12
CA LYS A 34 1.03 3.00 -16.92
C LYS A 34 -0.24 2.96 -16.07
N LEU A 35 -0.38 1.98 -15.18
CA LEU A 35 -1.47 1.96 -14.21
C LEU A 35 -1.46 3.21 -13.33
N TYR A 36 -2.62 3.53 -12.76
CA TYR A 36 -2.78 4.51 -11.71
C TYR A 36 -3.09 3.79 -10.40
N LEU A 37 -2.29 4.01 -9.36
CA LEU A 37 -2.48 3.40 -8.05
C LEU A 37 -3.14 4.36 -7.07
N HIS A 38 -4.32 3.99 -6.58
CA HIS A 38 -5.03 4.70 -5.52
C HIS A 38 -4.83 3.98 -4.18
N TRP A 39 -4.42 4.71 -3.14
CA TRP A 39 -4.28 4.21 -1.77
C TRP A 39 -5.38 4.79 -0.88
N GLU A 40 -6.04 3.96 -0.09
CA GLU A 40 -7.19 4.33 0.75
C GLU A 40 -7.13 3.61 2.11
N ASP A 41 -7.62 4.26 3.18
CA ASP A 41 -7.80 3.70 4.52
C ASP A 41 -6.50 3.14 5.15
N PHE A 42 -5.35 3.76 4.85
CA PHE A 42 -4.08 3.40 5.48
C PHE A 42 -3.88 4.17 6.80
N GLY A 43 -3.24 3.51 7.77
CA GLY A 43 -2.76 4.21 8.97
C GLY A 43 -1.88 5.40 8.57
N ARG A 44 -2.08 6.57 9.19
CA ARG A 44 -1.49 7.86 8.77
C ARG A 44 0.01 7.80 8.42
N ASP A 45 0.80 7.14 9.26
CA ASP A 45 2.25 7.02 9.06
C ASP A 45 2.55 6.17 7.81
N HIS A 46 1.81 5.08 7.61
CA HIS A 46 1.95 4.24 6.42
C HIS A 46 1.46 4.95 5.15
N ALA A 47 0.34 5.68 5.21
CA ALA A 47 -0.17 6.46 4.08
C ALA A 47 0.89 7.47 3.60
N THR A 48 1.47 8.22 4.54
CA THR A 48 2.50 9.23 4.26
C THR A 48 3.77 8.59 3.67
N GLU A 49 4.28 7.52 4.28
CA GLU A 49 5.51 6.86 3.82
C GLU A 49 5.33 6.17 2.46
N ILE A 50 4.21 5.48 2.23
CA ILE A 50 3.89 4.88 0.92
C ILE A 50 3.84 5.96 -0.15
N LEU A 51 3.12 7.05 0.10
CA LEU A 51 2.99 8.14 -0.87
C LEU A 51 4.35 8.78 -1.17
N LYS A 52 5.17 9.04 -0.15
CA LYS A 52 6.52 9.60 -0.29
C LYS A 52 7.42 8.72 -1.16
N VAL A 53 7.35 7.40 -1.01
CA VAL A 53 8.15 6.45 -1.79
C VAL A 53 7.67 6.40 -3.25
N TYR A 54 6.37 6.23 -3.48
CA TYR A 54 5.88 5.87 -4.83
C TYR A 54 5.46 7.04 -5.70
N ARG A 55 5.10 8.20 -5.13
CA ARG A 55 4.73 9.40 -5.90
C ARG A 55 5.75 9.83 -6.97
N PRO A 56 7.08 9.79 -6.74
CA PRO A 56 8.05 10.15 -7.79
C PRO A 56 8.28 9.03 -8.82
N GLN A 57 7.78 7.82 -8.60
CA GLN A 57 8.06 6.64 -9.42
C GLN A 57 6.88 6.28 -10.34
N ILE A 58 5.66 6.45 -9.84
CA ILE A 58 4.44 5.97 -10.49
C ILE A 58 3.31 6.99 -10.41
N ALA A 59 2.34 6.89 -11.33
CA ALA A 59 1.11 7.66 -11.23
C ALA A 59 0.28 7.14 -10.04
N THR A 60 0.24 7.90 -8.95
CA THR A 60 -0.40 7.45 -7.72
C THR A 60 -0.91 8.60 -6.85
N PHE A 61 -1.85 8.29 -5.98
CA PHE A 61 -2.57 9.22 -5.11
C PHE A 61 -3.04 8.51 -3.84
N ASN A 62 -3.15 9.23 -2.73
CA ASN A 62 -3.78 8.76 -1.51
C ASN A 62 -4.85 9.77 -1.04
N ASP A 63 -6.10 9.34 -0.93
CA ASP A 63 -7.23 10.23 -0.59
C ASP A 63 -7.13 10.77 0.84
N ASP A 64 -6.74 9.93 1.80
CA ASP A 64 -6.61 10.32 3.20
C ASP A 64 -5.62 11.47 3.45
N VAL A 65 -4.61 11.62 2.59
CA VAL A 65 -3.53 12.61 2.72
C VAL A 65 -3.69 13.78 1.76
N GLN A 66 -4.29 13.57 0.60
CA GLN A 66 -4.32 14.54 -0.51
C GLN A 66 -5.74 14.97 -0.94
N GLY A 67 -6.78 14.29 -0.48
CA GLY A 67 -8.19 14.59 -0.75
C GLY A 67 -8.75 15.75 0.05
#